data_AF-A0A8X6PDL8-F1
#
_entry.id   AF-A0A8X6PDL8-F1
#
_cell.length_a   1.000
_cell.length_b   1.000
_cell.length_c   1.000
_cell.angle_alpha   90.00
_cell.angle_beta   90.00
_cell.angle_gamma   90.00
#
_symmetry.space_group_name_H-M   'P 1'
#
loop_
_entity.id
_entity.type
_entity.pdbx_description
1 polymer ?
#
loop_
_entity_poly.entity_id
_entity_poly.type
_entity_poly.pdbx_seq_one_letter_code
_entity_poly.pdbx_strand_id
1 'polypeptide(L)'
;MAPLSSVNPTQTVTQTTDDHPMESSMDSILQSVPDECDKVEEKEVILSEKTTAESSKDDNIMQIVWRNVILFAYLHIASLYGVYLMFTSAMWQTNLFAVFLYLMSGIGVTAGAHRLWSHRSYKARLPLRIFLAFIFTVAFENDIFEWARDHRVHHKYSETDADPHNAKRGFFFAHIGWLLCRKHPEVIKKGKAIDLSDLMADPVVRFHRKYYVPLVVLCCFIFPTLVPMYLWGETFMNSLFVATLFRFCFTLNQTWLVNSAAHMWGNRPYDININPRENHWVALGAVGEGFHNYHHTFPYDYATSEYGIKYNLTTTFIDVMAWLRLAYDRKTVSKGMIAARKLRTGENSARAHLVTNGVGPSAKED
;
A
#
# COMPACT_ATOMS: atom_id res chain seq x y z
N MET A 1 21.47 68.86 -22.71
CA MET A 1 20.53 69.99 -22.56
C MET A 1 19.50 69.88 -23.67
N ALA A 2 18.22 69.72 -23.32
CA ALA A 2 17.06 69.81 -24.23
C ALA A 2 16.80 71.31 -24.60
N PRO A 3 15.91 71.68 -25.55
CA PRO A 3 14.44 71.49 -25.46
C PRO A 3 13.68 71.25 -26.82
N LEU A 4 12.52 70.54 -26.83
CA LEU A 4 11.08 70.99 -26.96
C LEU A 4 10.72 71.71 -28.29
N SER A 5 9.56 71.60 -28.96
CA SER A 5 8.27 70.89 -28.81
C SER A 5 7.37 71.25 -30.02
N SER A 6 6.43 70.38 -30.45
CA SER A 6 5.06 70.78 -30.86
C SER A 6 4.16 69.55 -31.11
N VAL A 7 3.13 69.34 -30.27
CA VAL A 7 1.66 69.48 -30.51
C VAL A 7 0.98 68.30 -31.23
N ASN A 8 -0.03 67.72 -30.56
CA ASN A 8 -1.03 66.77 -31.08
C ASN A 8 -2.41 67.18 -30.54
N PRO A 9 -3.52 67.06 -31.32
CA PRO A 9 -4.88 67.18 -30.80
C PRO A 9 -5.60 65.83 -30.68
N THR A 10 -6.57 65.83 -29.77
CA THR A 10 -7.47 64.78 -29.30
C THR A 10 -8.44 64.25 -30.35
N GLN A 11 -8.82 62.96 -30.31
CA GLN A 11 -10.22 62.54 -30.44
C GLN A 11 -10.51 61.10 -29.98
N THR A 12 -11.73 60.96 -29.47
CA THR A 12 -12.43 59.90 -28.74
C THR A 12 -12.61 58.59 -29.52
N VAL A 13 -12.54 57.44 -28.82
CA VAL A 13 -13.04 56.15 -29.35
C VAL A 13 -14.09 55.57 -28.39
N THR A 14 -15.27 55.38 -28.94
CA THR A 14 -16.47 54.74 -28.38
C THR A 14 -16.30 53.24 -28.21
N GLN A 15 -16.92 52.72 -27.15
CA GLN A 15 -17.09 51.30 -26.85
C GLN A 15 -17.84 50.56 -27.96
N THR A 16 -17.35 49.37 -28.31
CA THR A 16 -18.13 48.27 -28.87
C THR A 16 -17.94 47.05 -27.97
N THR A 17 -19.07 46.53 -27.51
CA THR A 17 -19.25 45.33 -26.70
C THR A 17 -18.98 44.09 -27.54
N ASP A 18 -18.13 43.18 -27.07
CA ASP A 18 -18.14 41.77 -27.47
C ASP A 18 -17.89 40.91 -26.22
N ASP A 19 -18.97 40.32 -25.72
CA ASP A 19 -18.97 39.22 -24.76
C ASP A 19 -18.58 37.92 -25.47
N HIS A 20 -17.49 37.27 -25.06
CA HIS A 20 -17.38 35.81 -25.14
C HIS A 20 -16.32 35.24 -24.17
N PRO A 21 -16.51 34.01 -23.66
CA PRO A 21 -15.98 33.55 -22.38
C PRO A 21 -14.64 32.81 -22.54
N MET A 22 -13.65 33.24 -21.76
CA MET A 22 -12.33 32.61 -21.67
C MET A 22 -12.33 31.43 -20.68
N GLU A 23 -13.28 30.51 -20.81
CA GLU A 23 -13.39 29.34 -19.91
C GLU A 23 -13.53 28.00 -20.65
N SER A 24 -13.43 27.98 -21.98
CA SER A 24 -13.62 26.77 -22.80
C SER A 24 -12.32 26.08 -23.26
N SER A 25 -11.14 26.65 -23.01
CA SER A 25 -9.88 26.19 -23.62
C SER A 25 -9.07 25.20 -22.77
N MET A 26 -9.35 25.08 -21.46
CA MET A 26 -8.62 24.15 -20.58
C MET A 26 -9.24 22.75 -20.63
N ASP A 27 -10.57 22.67 -20.75
CA ASP A 27 -11.30 21.40 -20.79
C ASP A 27 -11.08 20.63 -22.10
N SER A 28 -10.86 21.32 -23.22
CA SER A 28 -10.58 20.67 -24.52
C SER A 28 -9.16 20.09 -24.61
N ILE A 29 -8.22 20.60 -23.80
CA ILE A 29 -6.84 20.09 -23.72
C ILE A 29 -6.76 18.90 -22.75
N LEU A 30 -7.64 18.85 -21.74
CA LEU A 30 -7.72 17.73 -20.79
C LEU A 30 -8.38 16.47 -21.37
N GLN A 31 -9.12 16.57 -22.48
CA GLN A 31 -9.82 15.45 -23.12
C GLN A 31 -9.04 14.77 -24.26
N SER A 32 -7.90 15.31 -24.71
CA SER A 32 -7.22 14.85 -25.94
C SER A 32 -5.87 14.15 -25.74
N VAL A 33 -5.49 13.84 -24.49
CA VAL A 33 -4.32 12.99 -24.22
C VAL A 33 -4.80 11.59 -23.84
N PRO A 34 -4.71 10.59 -24.74
CA PRO A 34 -4.99 9.21 -24.37
C PRO A 34 -4.00 8.78 -23.29
N ASP A 35 -4.50 8.22 -22.20
CA ASP A 35 -3.69 7.77 -21.08
C ASP A 35 -2.70 6.71 -21.59
N GLU A 36 -1.40 7.00 -21.50
CA GLU A 36 -0.34 6.10 -21.95
C GLU A 36 -0.37 4.79 -21.12
N CYS A 37 -0.97 4.85 -19.93
CA CYS A 37 -1.26 3.72 -19.05
C CYS A 37 -2.36 2.81 -19.60
N ASP A 38 -3.45 3.38 -20.14
CA ASP A 38 -4.54 2.61 -20.76
C ASP A 38 -4.04 1.84 -22.00
N LYS A 39 -3.11 2.42 -22.77
CA LYS A 39 -2.49 1.76 -23.92
C LYS A 39 -1.55 0.61 -23.54
N VAL A 40 -0.94 0.66 -22.36
CA VAL A 40 -0.10 -0.43 -21.84
C VAL A 40 -0.98 -1.56 -21.31
N GLU A 41 -2.07 -1.24 -20.59
CA GLU A 41 -3.08 -2.21 -20.18
C GLU A 41 -3.76 -2.86 -21.38
N GLU A 42 -4.18 -2.09 -22.39
CA GLU A 42 -4.81 -2.61 -23.61
C GLU A 42 -3.85 -3.51 -24.42
N LYS A 43 -2.56 -3.17 -24.48
CA LYS A 43 -1.54 -4.03 -25.11
C LYS A 43 -1.27 -5.31 -24.31
N GLU A 44 -1.22 -5.26 -22.98
CA GLU A 44 -1.11 -6.48 -22.16
C GLU A 44 -2.40 -7.33 -22.26
N VAL A 45 -3.57 -6.70 -22.41
CA VAL A 45 -4.87 -7.36 -22.59
C VAL A 45 -4.94 -8.07 -23.95
N ILE A 46 -4.55 -7.44 -25.06
CA ILE A 46 -4.58 -8.07 -26.39
C ILE A 46 -3.58 -9.23 -26.46
N LEU A 47 -2.41 -9.09 -25.83
CA LEU A 47 -1.41 -10.16 -25.76
C LEU A 47 -1.92 -11.33 -24.89
N SER A 48 -2.56 -11.01 -23.76
CA SER A 48 -3.21 -11.97 -22.86
C SER A 48 -4.35 -12.72 -23.56
N GLU A 49 -5.23 -12.02 -24.27
CA GLU A 49 -6.40 -12.61 -24.93
C GLU A 49 -6.00 -13.57 -26.06
N LYS A 50 -4.98 -13.21 -26.86
CA LYS A 50 -4.40 -14.12 -27.84
C LYS A 50 -3.78 -15.37 -27.20
N THR A 51 -3.17 -15.23 -26.03
CA THR A 51 -2.56 -16.36 -25.30
C THR A 51 -3.63 -17.28 -24.69
N THR A 52 -4.74 -16.73 -24.19
CA THR A 52 -5.84 -17.51 -23.61
C THR A 52 -6.70 -18.27 -24.62
N ALA A 53 -6.71 -17.88 -25.89
CA ALA A 53 -7.44 -18.61 -26.93
C ALA A 53 -6.72 -19.91 -27.37
N GLU A 54 -5.41 -20.01 -27.15
CA GLU A 54 -4.58 -21.18 -27.53
C GLU A 54 -4.26 -22.13 -26.35
N SER A 55 -4.40 -21.68 -25.10
CA SER A 55 -4.13 -22.49 -23.91
C SER A 55 -5.41 -22.99 -23.25
N SER A 56 -5.81 -24.24 -23.51
CA SER A 56 -6.77 -24.95 -22.66
C SER A 56 -6.15 -26.16 -21.94
N LYS A 57 -4.81 -26.26 -21.98
CA LYS A 57 -4.03 -27.31 -21.29
C LYS A 57 -2.79 -26.80 -20.56
N ASP A 58 -2.44 -25.52 -20.66
CA ASP A 58 -1.15 -24.98 -20.19
C ASP A 58 -1.28 -23.95 -19.04
N ASP A 59 -2.51 -23.72 -18.54
CA ASP A 59 -2.83 -22.71 -17.52
C ASP A 59 -2.15 -22.93 -16.15
N ASN A 60 -1.50 -24.09 -15.96
CA ASN A 60 -0.83 -24.48 -14.73
C ASN A 60 0.70 -24.29 -14.74
N ILE A 61 1.31 -23.92 -15.86
CA ILE A 61 2.77 -23.69 -15.89
C ILE A 61 3.05 -22.25 -15.47
N MET A 62 3.73 -22.10 -14.34
CA MET A 62 4.16 -20.80 -13.83
C MET A 62 5.15 -20.14 -14.79
N GLN A 63 4.75 -19.01 -15.37
CA GLN A 63 5.57 -18.25 -16.31
C GLN A 63 6.43 -17.23 -15.56
N ILE A 64 7.75 -17.42 -15.60
CA ILE A 64 8.72 -16.55 -14.91
C ILE A 64 8.93 -15.25 -15.69
N VAL A 65 8.91 -14.12 -14.97
CA VAL A 65 9.24 -12.79 -15.50
C VAL A 65 10.70 -12.47 -15.15
N TRP A 66 11.63 -12.88 -16.01
CA TRP A 66 13.08 -12.75 -15.76
C TRP A 66 13.56 -11.34 -15.47
N ARG A 67 12.91 -10.32 -16.04
CA ARG A 67 13.17 -8.92 -15.68
C ARG A 67 13.03 -8.68 -14.18
N ASN A 68 11.94 -9.17 -13.58
CA ASN A 68 11.67 -8.98 -12.16
C ASN A 68 12.68 -9.78 -11.32
N VAL A 69 13.02 -11.00 -11.75
CA VAL A 69 14.06 -11.83 -11.10
C VAL A 69 15.39 -11.06 -11.02
N ILE A 70 15.85 -10.49 -12.14
CA ILE A 70 17.11 -9.74 -12.19
C ILE A 70 17.04 -8.49 -11.32
N LEU A 71 15.96 -7.72 -11.39
CA LEU A 71 15.80 -6.49 -10.61
C LEU A 71 15.76 -6.76 -9.10
N PHE A 72 15.00 -7.77 -8.66
CA PHE A 72 14.97 -8.14 -7.24
C PHE A 72 16.29 -8.75 -6.79
N ALA A 73 16.95 -9.57 -7.59
CA ALA A 73 18.28 -10.08 -7.25
C ALA A 73 19.29 -8.93 -7.07
N TYR A 74 19.31 -7.97 -7.99
CA TYR A 74 20.13 -6.77 -7.87
C TYR A 74 19.80 -5.98 -6.60
N LEU A 75 18.51 -5.73 -6.32
CA LEU A 75 18.08 -4.99 -5.13
C LEU A 75 18.57 -5.67 -3.84
N HIS A 76 18.46 -7.00 -3.74
CA HIS A 76 18.89 -7.73 -2.55
C HIS A 76 20.42 -7.72 -2.39
N ILE A 77 21.18 -7.88 -3.49
CA ILE A 77 22.65 -7.78 -3.46
C ILE A 77 23.09 -6.36 -3.05
N ALA A 78 22.48 -5.33 -3.64
CA ALA A 78 22.73 -3.94 -3.29
C ALA A 78 22.37 -3.65 -1.83
N SER A 79 21.26 -4.21 -1.33
CA SER A 79 20.85 -4.11 0.06
C SER A 79 21.89 -4.72 1.01
N LEU A 80 22.48 -5.89 0.68
CA LEU A 80 23.55 -6.49 1.48
C LEU A 80 24.80 -5.60 1.53
N TYR A 81 25.15 -4.96 0.42
CA TYR A 81 26.21 -3.96 0.40
C TYR A 81 25.85 -2.72 1.24
N GLY A 82 24.60 -2.27 1.19
CA GLY A 82 24.08 -1.23 2.09
C GLY A 82 24.27 -1.58 3.56
N VAL A 83 23.93 -2.80 3.98
CA VAL A 83 24.17 -3.27 5.36
C VAL A 83 25.66 -3.18 5.71
N TYR A 84 26.55 -3.62 4.84
CA TYR A 84 27.99 -3.49 5.06
C TYR A 84 28.41 -2.02 5.27
N LEU A 85 27.91 -1.09 4.45
CA LEU A 85 28.20 0.34 4.58
C LEU A 85 27.66 0.94 5.88
N MET A 86 26.48 0.50 6.35
CA MET A 86 25.89 0.96 7.63
C MET A 86 26.84 0.81 8.81
N PHE A 87 27.67 -0.23 8.80
CA PHE A 87 28.59 -0.57 9.89
C PHE A 87 30.04 -0.11 9.65
N THR A 88 30.39 0.34 8.45
CA THR A 88 31.78 0.63 8.09
C THR A 88 32.03 2.09 7.73
N SER A 89 31.09 2.75 7.04
CA SER A 89 31.33 4.09 6.47
C SER A 89 30.16 5.05 6.56
N ALA A 90 28.92 4.57 6.69
CA ALA A 90 27.75 5.45 6.73
C ALA A 90 27.71 6.26 8.02
N MET A 91 27.36 7.53 7.89
CA MET A 91 27.08 8.40 9.02
C MET A 91 25.85 7.89 9.78
N TRP A 92 25.85 8.00 11.10
CA TRP A 92 24.75 7.52 11.93
C TRP A 92 23.41 8.22 11.60
N GLN A 93 23.45 9.48 11.15
CA GLN A 93 22.27 10.22 10.68
C GLN A 93 21.62 9.52 9.47
N THR A 94 22.43 9.00 8.53
CA THR A 94 21.95 8.24 7.37
C THR A 94 21.26 6.95 7.79
N ASN A 95 21.83 6.25 8.77
CA ASN A 95 21.22 5.04 9.33
C ASN A 95 19.89 5.35 10.02
N LEU A 96 19.81 6.41 10.83
CA LEU A 96 18.54 6.83 11.46
C LEU A 96 17.50 7.30 10.45
N PHE A 97 17.92 8.01 9.41
CA PHE A 97 17.04 8.45 8.34
C PHE A 97 16.47 7.27 7.55
N ALA A 98 17.28 6.24 7.28
CA ALA A 98 16.82 4.99 6.67
C ALA A 98 15.74 4.31 7.53
N VAL A 99 15.94 4.21 8.85
CA VAL A 99 14.94 3.65 9.79
C VAL A 99 13.67 4.50 9.82
N PHE A 100 13.81 5.83 9.86
CA PHE A 100 12.68 6.76 9.82
C PHE A 100 11.84 6.57 8.55
N LEU A 101 12.48 6.52 7.38
CA LEU A 101 11.79 6.29 6.11
C LEU A 101 11.11 4.93 6.07
N TYR A 102 11.76 3.88 6.57
CA TYR A 102 11.13 2.56 6.69
C TYR A 102 9.84 2.61 7.52
N LEU A 103 9.85 3.27 8.69
CA LEU A 103 8.66 3.42 9.53
C LEU A 103 7.58 4.26 8.82
N MET A 104 7.95 5.35 8.15
CA MET A 104 7.00 6.18 7.39
C MET A 104 6.38 5.42 6.22
N SER A 105 7.19 4.71 5.43
CA SER A 105 6.71 3.83 4.37
C SER A 105 5.75 2.77 4.91
N GLY A 106 6.11 2.15 6.04
CA GLY A 106 5.24 1.19 6.74
C GLY A 106 3.91 1.80 7.15
N ILE A 107 3.88 3.03 7.68
CA ILE A 107 2.62 3.74 7.96
C ILE A 107 1.84 4.03 6.67
N GLY A 108 2.51 4.36 5.56
CA GLY A 108 1.87 4.55 4.25
C GLY A 108 1.15 3.31 3.75
N VAL A 109 1.80 2.15 3.84
CA VAL A 109 1.20 0.85 3.50
C VAL A 109 0.04 0.54 4.44
N THR A 110 0.28 0.59 5.75
CA THR A 110 -0.65 0.07 6.76
C THR A 110 -1.82 1.02 7.06
N ALA A 111 -1.57 2.29 7.38
CA ALA A 111 -2.64 3.27 7.62
C ALA A 111 -3.32 3.69 6.32
N GLY A 112 -2.57 3.75 5.22
CA GLY A 112 -3.06 4.15 3.90
C GLY A 112 -3.61 2.98 3.09
N ALA A 113 -2.76 2.37 2.27
CA ALA A 113 -3.15 1.37 1.26
C ALA A 113 -4.04 0.27 1.84
N HIS A 114 -3.68 -0.23 3.01
CA HIS A 114 -4.36 -1.31 3.70
C HIS A 114 -5.65 -0.86 4.41
N ARG A 115 -5.55 -0.18 5.55
CA ARG A 115 -6.70 0.10 6.41
C ARG A 115 -7.66 1.13 5.81
N LEU A 116 -7.15 2.20 5.20
CA LEU A 116 -7.97 3.26 4.62
C LEU A 116 -8.56 2.87 3.27
N TRP A 117 -7.73 2.58 2.28
CA TRP A 117 -8.20 2.40 0.90
C TRP A 117 -8.69 0.98 0.63
N SER A 118 -8.04 -0.07 1.14
CA SER A 118 -8.51 -1.44 0.89
C SER A 118 -9.73 -1.82 1.74
N HIS A 119 -9.68 -1.53 3.04
CA HIS A 119 -10.72 -1.97 4.00
C HIS A 119 -11.75 -0.91 4.38
N ARG A 120 -11.49 0.37 4.11
CA ARG A 120 -12.38 1.48 4.50
C ARG A 120 -12.73 1.42 5.99
N SER A 121 -11.75 1.06 6.83
CA SER A 121 -11.95 0.83 8.26
C SER A 121 -11.99 2.13 9.08
N TYR A 122 -11.59 3.24 8.48
CA TYR A 122 -11.79 4.61 8.97
C TYR A 122 -11.89 5.58 7.79
N LYS A 123 -12.20 6.85 8.07
CA LYS A 123 -12.22 7.94 7.10
C LYS A 123 -11.12 8.96 7.40
N ALA A 124 -10.50 9.48 6.35
CA ALA A 124 -9.44 10.49 6.44
C ALA A 124 -9.84 11.76 5.69
N ARG A 125 -9.55 12.93 6.26
CA ARG A 125 -9.65 14.23 5.58
C ARG A 125 -8.58 14.35 4.51
N LEU A 126 -8.79 15.26 3.56
CA LEU A 126 -7.89 15.45 2.41
C LEU A 126 -6.40 15.60 2.78
N PRO A 127 -5.99 16.40 3.79
CA PRO A 127 -4.58 16.53 4.14
C PRO A 127 -3.93 15.20 4.53
N LEU A 128 -4.64 14.37 5.31
CA LEU A 128 -4.14 13.06 5.71
C LEU A 128 -4.09 12.09 4.55
N ARG A 129 -5.07 12.12 3.64
CA ARG A 129 -5.04 11.28 2.42
C ARG A 129 -3.84 11.60 1.54
N ILE A 130 -3.55 12.89 1.33
CA ILE A 130 -2.38 13.34 0.56
C ILE A 130 -1.09 12.88 1.24
N PHE A 131 -0.98 13.09 2.55
CA PHE A 131 0.18 12.66 3.32
C PHE A 131 0.41 11.15 3.23
N LEU A 132 -0.63 10.34 3.46
CA LEU A 132 -0.58 8.88 3.37
C LEU A 132 -0.20 8.41 1.96
N ALA A 133 -0.72 9.06 0.91
CA ALA A 133 -0.36 8.72 -0.47
C ALA A 133 1.12 9.00 -0.72
N PHE A 134 1.65 10.13 -0.26
CA PHE A 134 3.07 10.48 -0.39
C PHE A 134 3.98 9.46 0.31
N ILE A 135 3.73 9.14 1.59
CA ILE A 135 4.58 8.17 2.30
C ILE A 135 4.38 6.74 1.80
N PHE A 136 3.22 6.40 1.24
CA PHE A 136 3.02 5.13 0.53
C PHE A 136 3.84 5.06 -0.77
N THR A 137 3.98 6.16 -1.51
CA THR A 137 4.86 6.23 -2.68
C THR A 137 6.32 5.90 -2.32
N VAL A 138 6.79 6.27 -1.12
CA VAL A 138 8.14 5.93 -0.63
C VAL A 138 8.33 4.41 -0.44
N ALA A 139 7.24 3.66 -0.22
CA ALA A 139 7.28 2.20 -0.09
C ALA A 139 7.47 1.47 -1.43
N PHE A 140 7.01 2.06 -2.54
CA PHE A 140 7.07 1.47 -3.88
C PHE A 140 6.48 0.04 -3.94
N GLU A 141 5.19 -0.09 -3.61
CA GLU A 141 4.45 -1.36 -3.68
C GLU A 141 3.28 -1.29 -4.69
N ASN A 142 3.53 -0.80 -5.90
CA ASN A 142 2.50 -0.44 -6.89
C ASN A 142 1.61 0.75 -6.45
N ASP A 143 0.78 1.24 -7.36
CA ASP A 143 -0.12 2.34 -7.04
C ASP A 143 -1.28 1.89 -6.12
N ILE A 144 -1.87 2.85 -5.39
CA ILE A 144 -2.92 2.58 -4.39
C ILE A 144 -4.07 1.74 -4.97
N PHE A 145 -4.46 1.98 -6.23
CA PHE A 145 -5.56 1.25 -6.84
C PHE A 145 -5.19 -0.21 -7.09
N GLU A 146 -4.01 -0.47 -7.66
CA GLU A 146 -3.55 -1.85 -7.89
C GLU A 146 -3.32 -2.61 -6.57
N TRP A 147 -2.64 -1.99 -5.59
CA TRP A 147 -2.41 -2.62 -4.28
C TRP A 147 -3.74 -2.98 -3.62
N ALA A 148 -4.70 -2.05 -3.59
CA ALA A 148 -6.00 -2.29 -2.96
C ALA A 148 -6.85 -3.32 -3.72
N ARG A 149 -6.78 -3.37 -5.05
CA ARG A 149 -7.42 -4.43 -5.84
C ARG A 149 -6.90 -5.78 -5.43
N ASP A 150 -5.58 -5.97 -5.49
CA ASP A 150 -4.94 -7.25 -5.22
C ASP A 150 -5.19 -7.67 -3.75
N HIS A 151 -5.18 -6.72 -2.81
CA HIS A 151 -5.49 -6.97 -1.41
C HIS A 151 -6.96 -7.38 -1.16
N ARG A 152 -7.92 -6.72 -1.84
CA ARG A 152 -9.35 -7.12 -1.77
C ARG A 152 -9.57 -8.51 -2.35
N VAL A 153 -8.87 -8.86 -3.44
CA VAL A 153 -8.88 -10.21 -4.00
C VAL A 153 -8.32 -11.22 -3.00
N HIS A 154 -7.18 -10.91 -2.39
CA HIS A 154 -6.53 -11.73 -1.37
C HIS A 154 -7.49 -12.06 -0.22
N HIS A 155 -8.14 -11.07 0.38
CA HIS A 155 -9.11 -11.34 1.46
C HIS A 155 -10.30 -12.19 1.03
N LYS A 156 -10.82 -11.95 -0.19
CA LYS A 156 -12.04 -12.63 -0.66
C LYS A 156 -11.78 -14.07 -1.08
N TYR A 157 -10.57 -14.36 -1.58
CA TYR A 157 -10.21 -15.65 -2.17
C TYR A 157 -8.93 -16.26 -1.57
N SER A 158 -8.61 -15.87 -0.34
CA SER A 158 -7.43 -16.31 0.43
C SER A 158 -7.20 -17.82 0.29
N GLU A 159 -5.95 -18.22 0.07
CA GLU A 159 -5.56 -19.63 -0.07
C GLU A 159 -6.21 -20.39 -1.26
N THR A 160 -6.51 -19.67 -2.35
CA THR A 160 -6.95 -20.27 -3.63
C THR A 160 -6.09 -19.77 -4.78
N ASP A 161 -6.27 -20.30 -5.99
CA ASP A 161 -5.54 -19.80 -7.17
C ASP A 161 -5.97 -18.40 -7.64
N ALA A 162 -7.00 -17.82 -7.01
CA ALA A 162 -7.37 -16.43 -7.17
C ALA A 162 -6.65 -15.50 -6.18
N ASP A 163 -5.97 -16.03 -5.15
CA ASP A 163 -5.16 -15.25 -4.23
C ASP A 163 -3.79 -14.89 -4.88
N PRO A 164 -3.46 -13.59 -5.06
CA PRO A 164 -2.20 -13.19 -5.69
C PRO A 164 -0.95 -13.80 -5.05
N HIS A 165 -0.95 -13.98 -3.73
CA HIS A 165 0.17 -14.48 -2.95
C HIS A 165 -0.21 -15.73 -2.13
N ASN A 166 -1.00 -16.61 -2.76
CA ASN A 166 -1.50 -17.87 -2.19
C ASN A 166 -0.45 -18.63 -1.35
N ALA A 167 -0.63 -18.59 -0.03
CA ALA A 167 0.26 -19.21 0.93
C ALA A 167 0.33 -20.75 0.82
N LYS A 168 -0.66 -21.41 0.20
CA LYS A 168 -0.61 -22.87 -0.05
C LYS A 168 0.47 -23.26 -1.06
N ARG A 169 0.98 -22.32 -1.84
CA ARG A 169 2.11 -22.54 -2.77
C ARG A 169 3.49 -22.46 -2.09
N GLY A 170 3.51 -22.30 -0.77
CA GLY A 170 4.72 -22.32 0.04
C GLY A 170 5.29 -20.93 0.32
N PHE A 171 6.20 -20.87 1.31
CA PHE A 171 6.74 -19.62 1.84
C PHE A 171 7.35 -18.73 0.76
N PHE A 172 8.21 -19.30 -0.09
CA PHE A 172 8.90 -18.53 -1.13
C PHE A 172 7.92 -17.87 -2.10
N PHE A 173 6.87 -18.59 -2.52
CA PHE A 173 5.86 -18.03 -3.42
C PHE A 173 5.12 -16.87 -2.78
N ALA A 174 4.60 -17.04 -1.55
CA ALA A 174 3.86 -16.01 -0.84
C ALA A 174 4.73 -14.80 -0.45
N HIS A 175 6.03 -15.01 -0.25
CA HIS A 175 6.95 -13.94 0.13
C HIS A 175 7.36 -13.08 -1.07
N ILE A 176 7.97 -13.67 -2.11
CA ILE A 176 8.47 -12.93 -3.28
C ILE A 176 8.14 -13.61 -4.60
N GLY A 177 7.98 -14.93 -4.62
CA GLY A 177 7.83 -15.70 -5.87
C GLY A 177 6.64 -15.25 -6.73
N TRP A 178 5.55 -14.80 -6.12
CA TRP A 178 4.39 -14.24 -6.83
C TRP A 178 4.70 -12.99 -7.66
N LEU A 179 5.72 -12.21 -7.27
CA LEU A 179 6.21 -11.05 -8.02
C LEU A 179 7.18 -11.43 -9.15
N LEU A 180 7.68 -12.66 -9.13
CA LEU A 180 8.65 -13.18 -10.11
C LEU A 180 7.97 -13.92 -11.26
N CYS A 181 6.66 -14.13 -11.20
CA CYS A 181 5.89 -14.82 -12.23
C CYS A 181 4.67 -14.01 -12.66
N ARG A 182 4.09 -14.38 -13.81
CA ARG A 182 2.77 -13.85 -14.21
C ARG A 182 1.71 -14.32 -13.21
N LYS A 183 0.72 -13.45 -12.96
CA LYS A 183 -0.44 -13.75 -12.10
C LYS A 183 -1.20 -14.94 -12.68
N HIS A 184 -1.71 -15.81 -11.81
CA HIS A 184 -2.56 -16.91 -12.24
C HIS A 184 -3.86 -16.36 -12.88
N PRO A 185 -4.43 -16.99 -13.93
CA PRO A 185 -5.61 -16.47 -14.62
C PRO A 185 -6.81 -16.18 -13.71
N GLU A 186 -7.02 -16.99 -12.66
CA GLU A 186 -8.08 -16.75 -11.68
C GLU A 186 -7.87 -15.46 -10.87
N VAL A 187 -6.64 -15.02 -10.61
CA VAL A 187 -6.36 -13.72 -9.97
C VAL A 187 -6.90 -12.58 -10.85
N ILE A 188 -6.62 -12.65 -12.15
CA ILE A 188 -7.04 -11.61 -13.11
C ILE A 188 -8.57 -11.61 -13.22
N LYS A 189 -9.17 -12.78 -13.41
CA LYS A 189 -10.62 -12.93 -13.56
C LYS A 189 -11.38 -12.48 -12.32
N LYS A 190 -10.95 -12.91 -11.12
CA LYS A 190 -11.60 -12.50 -9.86
C LYS A 190 -11.31 -11.05 -9.50
N GLY A 191 -10.14 -10.52 -9.86
CA GLY A 191 -9.79 -9.11 -9.72
C GLY A 191 -10.70 -8.18 -10.49
N LYS A 192 -11.08 -8.54 -11.73
CA LYS A 192 -12.06 -7.79 -12.55
C LYS A 192 -13.46 -7.73 -11.91
N ALA A 193 -13.79 -8.68 -11.03
CA ALA A 193 -15.09 -8.75 -10.35
C ALA A 193 -15.12 -8.03 -8.99
N ILE A 194 -14.00 -7.44 -8.55
CA ILE A 194 -13.96 -6.61 -7.34
C ILE A 194 -14.46 -5.21 -7.67
N ASP A 195 -15.39 -4.70 -6.85
CA ASP A 195 -15.78 -3.29 -6.92
C ASP A 195 -14.64 -2.39 -6.39
N LEU A 196 -14.21 -1.45 -7.23
CA LEU A 196 -13.16 -0.46 -6.96
C LEU A 196 -13.64 0.97 -7.28
N SER A 197 -14.95 1.16 -7.48
CA SER A 197 -15.54 2.45 -7.82
C SER A 197 -15.26 3.52 -6.77
N ASP A 198 -15.19 3.12 -5.50
CA ASP A 198 -14.82 3.97 -4.38
C ASP A 198 -13.40 4.55 -4.48
N LEU A 199 -12.45 3.76 -5.00
CA LEU A 199 -11.06 4.19 -5.16
C LEU A 199 -10.97 5.22 -6.29
N MET A 200 -11.67 4.99 -7.40
CA MET A 200 -11.72 5.94 -8.51
C MET A 200 -12.50 7.21 -8.19
N ALA A 201 -13.42 7.17 -7.23
CA ALA A 201 -14.08 8.35 -6.70
C ALA A 201 -13.14 9.22 -5.85
N ASP A 202 -12.03 8.68 -5.33
CA ASP A 202 -11.05 9.44 -4.56
C ASP A 202 -10.06 10.18 -5.49
N PRO A 203 -10.06 11.53 -5.53
CA PRO A 203 -9.14 12.28 -6.38
C PRO A 203 -7.67 12.05 -6.03
N VAL A 204 -7.34 11.71 -4.78
CA VAL A 204 -5.95 11.43 -4.36
C VAL A 204 -5.48 10.12 -5.00
N VAL A 205 -6.33 9.10 -5.05
CA VAL A 205 -6.00 7.81 -5.66
C VAL A 205 -5.83 7.96 -7.16
N ARG A 206 -6.73 8.69 -7.84
CA ARG A 206 -6.60 8.99 -9.27
C ARG A 206 -5.31 9.73 -9.60
N PHE A 207 -4.97 10.76 -8.81
CA PHE A 207 -3.73 11.50 -8.97
C PHE A 207 -2.51 10.59 -8.77
N HIS A 208 -2.50 9.80 -7.68
CA HIS A 208 -1.39 8.91 -7.38
C HIS A 208 -1.17 7.88 -8.50
N ARG A 209 -2.24 7.30 -9.05
CA ARG A 209 -2.16 6.37 -10.17
C ARG A 209 -1.61 7.03 -11.44
N LYS A 210 -2.16 8.19 -11.83
CA LYS A 210 -1.74 8.93 -13.04
C LYS A 210 -0.26 9.32 -13.02
N TYR A 211 0.27 9.70 -11.86
CA TYR A 211 1.65 10.18 -11.71
C TYR A 211 2.55 9.18 -10.97
N TYR A 212 2.16 7.91 -10.90
CA TYR A 212 2.83 6.94 -10.04
C TYR A 212 4.33 6.79 -10.33
N VAL A 213 4.69 6.61 -11.60
CA VAL A 213 6.09 6.42 -12.01
C VAL A 213 6.99 7.61 -11.64
N PRO A 214 6.69 8.87 -12.03
CA PRO A 214 7.52 10.01 -11.63
C PRO A 214 7.54 10.21 -10.11
N LEU A 215 6.41 9.96 -9.42
CA LEU A 215 6.35 10.05 -7.96
C LEU A 215 7.26 9.02 -7.28
N VAL A 216 7.30 7.77 -7.74
CA VAL A 216 8.18 6.73 -7.18
C VAL A 216 9.65 7.05 -7.42
N VAL A 217 10.01 7.48 -8.64
CA VAL A 217 11.40 7.89 -8.94
C VAL A 217 11.84 9.00 -7.99
N LEU A 218 10.97 10.00 -7.77
CA LEU A 218 11.26 11.10 -6.87
C LEU A 218 11.32 10.65 -5.40
N CYS A 219 10.28 10.00 -4.89
CA CYS A 219 10.06 9.78 -3.46
C CYS A 219 10.80 8.54 -2.91
N CYS A 220 10.93 7.48 -3.71
CA CYS A 220 11.58 6.24 -3.28
C CYS A 220 13.08 6.20 -3.63
N PHE A 221 13.55 6.96 -4.62
CA PHE A 221 14.95 6.92 -5.06
C PHE A 221 15.70 8.26 -4.93
N ILE A 222 15.22 9.33 -5.56
CA ILE A 222 15.95 10.61 -5.59
C ILE A 222 15.97 11.24 -4.19
N PHE A 223 14.81 11.48 -3.59
CA PHE A 223 14.65 12.10 -2.28
C PHE A 223 15.51 11.41 -1.19
N PRO A 224 15.40 10.08 -0.98
CA PRO A 224 16.18 9.42 0.07
C PRO A 224 17.69 9.41 -0.19
N THR A 225 18.12 9.56 -1.43
CA THR A 225 19.54 9.65 -1.78
C THR A 225 20.08 11.07 -1.58
N LEU A 226 19.32 12.11 -1.96
CA LEU A 226 19.79 13.48 -1.90
C LEU A 226 19.75 14.08 -0.49
N VAL A 227 18.76 13.72 0.33
CA VAL A 227 18.60 14.28 1.68
C VAL A 227 19.86 14.08 2.54
N PRO A 228 20.44 12.87 2.65
CA PRO A 228 21.65 12.69 3.44
C PRO A 228 22.85 13.47 2.90
N MET A 229 22.99 13.53 1.56
CA MET A 229 24.09 14.23 0.91
C MET A 229 24.07 15.73 1.22
N TYR A 230 22.91 16.37 1.12
CA TYR A 230 22.80 17.82 1.23
C TYR A 230 22.57 18.31 2.66
N LEU A 231 21.92 17.53 3.53
CA LEU A 231 21.60 17.99 4.88
C LEU A 231 22.72 17.71 5.90
N TRP A 232 23.47 16.63 5.76
CA TRP A 232 24.57 16.30 6.68
C TRP A 232 25.86 15.84 6.00
N GLY A 233 25.98 16.01 4.68
CA GLY A 233 27.25 15.80 3.96
C GLY A 233 27.61 14.34 3.73
N GLU A 234 26.64 13.43 3.71
CA GLU A 234 26.88 12.02 3.44
C GLU A 234 27.38 11.80 2.00
N THR A 235 28.17 10.74 1.79
CA THR A 235 28.59 10.37 0.43
C THR A 235 27.41 9.87 -0.41
N PHE A 236 27.47 10.07 -1.73
CA PHE A 236 26.46 9.52 -2.65
C PHE A 236 26.28 8.01 -2.49
N MET A 237 27.38 7.25 -2.37
CA MET A 237 27.34 5.79 -2.25
C MET A 237 26.65 5.33 -0.96
N ASN A 238 27.02 5.90 0.19
CA ASN A 238 26.35 5.56 1.45
C ASN A 238 24.85 5.93 1.39
N SER A 239 24.51 7.11 0.86
CA SER A 239 23.12 7.56 0.74
C SER A 239 22.29 6.64 -0.14
N LEU A 240 22.80 6.29 -1.33
CA LEU A 240 22.12 5.41 -2.29
C LEU A 240 21.95 3.99 -1.75
N PHE A 241 23.00 3.39 -1.18
CA PHE A 241 22.93 1.99 -0.77
C PHE A 241 22.22 1.81 0.58
N VAL A 242 22.31 2.76 1.50
CA VAL A 242 21.70 2.68 2.84
C VAL A 242 20.28 3.25 2.88
N ALA A 243 20.14 4.57 2.70
CA ALA A 243 18.86 5.26 2.83
C ALA A 243 17.89 4.96 1.68
N THR A 244 18.42 4.52 0.54
CA THR A 244 17.62 4.16 -0.64
C THR A 244 17.47 2.63 -0.79
N LEU A 245 18.49 1.91 -1.23
CA LEU A 245 18.33 0.50 -1.66
C LEU A 245 18.13 -0.47 -0.50
N PHE A 246 18.93 -0.39 0.56
CA PHE A 246 18.74 -1.22 1.75
C PHE A 246 17.38 -0.94 2.39
N ARG A 247 17.05 0.33 2.66
CA ARG A 247 15.76 0.73 3.24
C ARG A 247 14.58 0.24 2.39
N PHE A 248 14.66 0.35 1.06
CA PHE A 248 13.62 -0.15 0.15
C PHE A 248 13.46 -1.66 0.26
N CYS A 249 14.56 -2.41 0.09
CA CYS A 249 14.58 -3.86 0.19
C CYS A 249 14.05 -4.36 1.54
N PHE A 250 14.48 -3.72 2.62
CA PHE A 250 14.06 -4.06 3.98
C PHE A 250 12.56 -3.83 4.17
N THR A 251 12.03 -2.69 3.72
CA THR A 251 10.60 -2.37 3.78
C THR A 251 9.77 -3.43 3.06
N LEU A 252 10.15 -3.79 1.82
CA LEU A 252 9.48 -4.84 1.05
C LEU A 252 9.43 -6.18 1.81
N ASN A 253 10.57 -6.62 2.34
CA ASN A 253 10.63 -7.88 3.07
C ASN A 253 9.75 -7.87 4.34
N GLN A 254 9.65 -6.74 5.04
CA GLN A 254 8.73 -6.61 6.17
C GLN A 254 7.27 -6.74 5.74
N THR A 255 6.86 -6.11 4.65
CA THR A 255 5.50 -6.27 4.11
C THR A 255 5.25 -7.70 3.66
N TRP A 256 6.19 -8.31 2.95
CA TRP A 256 6.06 -9.67 2.43
C TRP A 256 6.03 -10.75 3.52
N LEU A 257 6.57 -10.48 4.71
CA LEU A 257 6.42 -11.37 5.87
C LEU A 257 4.96 -11.47 6.32
N VAL A 258 4.12 -10.46 6.07
CA VAL A 258 2.68 -10.54 6.35
C VAL A 258 2.05 -11.62 5.48
N ASN A 259 2.32 -11.60 4.17
CA ASN A 259 1.78 -12.59 3.22
C ASN A 259 2.30 -14.01 3.47
N SER A 260 3.56 -14.13 3.90
CA SER A 260 4.20 -15.44 4.07
C SER A 260 4.17 -15.93 5.53
N ALA A 261 4.97 -15.32 6.40
CA ALA A 261 5.12 -15.76 7.78
C ALA A 261 3.79 -15.66 8.56
N ALA A 262 3.00 -14.60 8.37
CA ALA A 262 1.72 -14.46 9.05
C ALA A 262 0.59 -15.32 8.47
N HIS A 263 0.82 -16.08 7.40
CA HIS A 263 -0.09 -17.17 6.96
C HIS A 263 0.37 -18.56 7.38
N MET A 264 1.59 -18.69 7.93
CA MET A 264 2.22 -20.00 8.18
C MET A 264 2.55 -20.25 9.65
N TRP A 265 3.09 -19.24 10.35
CA TRP A 265 3.64 -19.41 11.69
C TRP A 265 2.99 -18.47 12.70
N GLY A 266 2.44 -19.07 13.76
CA GLY A 266 1.76 -18.38 14.85
C GLY A 266 0.50 -19.12 15.31
N ASN A 267 -0.24 -18.51 16.23
CA ASN A 267 -1.49 -19.07 16.77
C ASN A 267 -2.72 -18.58 16.01
N ARG A 268 -3.89 -19.17 16.27
CA ARG A 268 -5.17 -18.81 15.62
C ARG A 268 -6.30 -18.65 16.63
N PRO A 269 -6.23 -17.62 17.50
CA PRO A 269 -7.16 -17.50 18.61
C PRO A 269 -8.60 -17.18 18.16
N TYR A 270 -8.84 -16.68 16.95
CA TYR A 270 -10.17 -16.24 16.48
C TYR A 270 -10.82 -17.20 15.49
N ASP A 271 -10.05 -17.73 14.52
CA ASP A 271 -10.55 -18.74 13.58
C ASP A 271 -9.46 -19.72 13.15
N ILE A 272 -9.59 -20.99 13.54
CA ILE A 272 -8.67 -22.07 13.17
C ILE A 272 -8.88 -22.61 11.75
N ASN A 273 -9.99 -22.24 11.09
CA ASN A 273 -10.34 -22.76 9.76
C ASN A 273 -9.68 -21.97 8.62
N ILE A 274 -9.02 -20.86 8.95
CA ILE A 274 -8.24 -20.05 8.02
C ILE A 274 -6.73 -20.21 8.31
N ASN A 275 -5.89 -19.91 7.32
CA ASN A 275 -4.43 -19.96 7.45
C ASN A 275 -3.80 -18.80 8.25
N PRO A 276 -4.25 -17.53 8.11
CA PRO A 276 -3.71 -16.37 8.83
C PRO A 276 -3.50 -16.63 10.32
N ARG A 277 -2.38 -16.16 10.84
CA ARG A 277 -1.83 -16.41 12.18
C ARG A 277 -1.53 -15.09 12.89
N GLU A 278 -1.59 -15.08 14.22
CA GLU A 278 -0.96 -13.99 14.96
C GLU A 278 0.53 -14.28 15.11
N ASN A 279 1.36 -13.32 14.70
CA ASN A 279 2.81 -13.41 14.75
C ASN A 279 3.39 -12.08 15.28
N HIS A 280 3.91 -12.11 16.51
CA HIS A 280 4.42 -10.90 17.17
C HIS A 280 5.65 -10.30 16.49
N TRP A 281 6.50 -11.12 15.86
CA TRP A 281 7.68 -10.64 15.15
C TRP A 281 7.28 -9.91 13.88
N VAL A 282 6.29 -10.45 13.15
CA VAL A 282 5.69 -9.74 12.01
C VAL A 282 4.98 -8.48 12.49
N ALA A 283 4.31 -8.47 13.64
CA ALA A 283 3.65 -7.26 14.15
C ALA A 283 4.67 -6.15 14.43
N LEU A 284 5.83 -6.49 15.00
CA LEU A 284 6.92 -5.54 15.23
C LEU A 284 7.52 -5.00 13.92
N GLY A 285 7.80 -5.89 12.96
CA GLY A 285 8.44 -5.54 11.69
C GLY A 285 7.51 -4.88 10.66
N ALA A 286 6.22 -5.22 10.66
CA ALA A 286 5.20 -4.69 9.77
C ALA A 286 4.30 -3.65 10.48
N VAL A 287 4.85 -2.96 11.48
CA VAL A 287 4.25 -1.75 12.11
C VAL A 287 2.86 -1.99 12.75
N GLY A 288 2.48 -3.24 12.98
CA GLY A 288 1.21 -3.65 13.58
C GLY A 288 0.44 -4.74 12.82
N GLU A 289 0.85 -5.13 11.62
CA GLU A 289 0.06 -6.04 10.75
C GLU A 289 0.27 -7.54 11.00
N GLY A 290 1.00 -7.92 12.06
CA GLY A 290 1.23 -9.32 12.40
C GLY A 290 0.06 -10.01 13.11
N PHE A 291 -0.97 -9.28 13.52
CA PHE A 291 -2.19 -9.85 14.13
C PHE A 291 -3.16 -10.35 13.03
N HIS A 292 -2.66 -11.25 12.20
CA HIS A 292 -3.27 -11.55 10.91
C HIS A 292 -4.48 -12.50 11.00
N ASN A 293 -4.55 -13.35 12.03
CA ASN A 293 -5.74 -14.15 12.29
C ASN A 293 -6.92 -13.27 12.70
N TYR A 294 -6.68 -12.25 13.54
CA TYR A 294 -7.70 -11.25 13.86
C TYR A 294 -8.13 -10.51 12.61
N HIS A 295 -7.15 -10.00 11.85
CA HIS A 295 -7.40 -9.17 10.69
C HIS A 295 -8.24 -9.88 9.63
N HIS A 296 -7.91 -11.12 9.26
CA HIS A 296 -8.73 -11.89 8.31
C HIS A 296 -10.10 -12.28 8.85
N THR A 297 -10.24 -12.39 10.18
CA THR A 297 -11.53 -12.66 10.81
C THR A 297 -12.42 -11.41 10.85
N PHE A 298 -11.83 -10.24 11.02
CA PHE A 298 -12.50 -8.95 11.15
C PHE A 298 -11.85 -7.87 10.28
N PRO A 299 -11.94 -7.99 8.94
CA PRO A 299 -11.18 -7.12 8.03
C PRO A 299 -11.61 -5.65 8.06
N TYR A 300 -12.77 -5.35 8.66
CA TYR A 300 -13.28 -3.98 8.78
C TYR A 300 -12.79 -3.23 10.02
N ASP A 301 -12.08 -3.89 10.94
CA ASP A 301 -11.56 -3.26 12.15
C ASP A 301 -10.34 -2.38 11.84
N TYR A 302 -10.38 -1.11 12.26
CA TYR A 302 -9.31 -0.15 11.97
C TYR A 302 -8.01 -0.46 12.71
N ALA A 303 -8.08 -1.16 13.83
CA ALA A 303 -6.92 -1.48 14.65
C ALA A 303 -6.19 -2.75 14.19
N THR A 304 -6.81 -3.53 13.30
CA THR A 304 -6.34 -4.85 12.79
C THR A 304 -5.92 -5.83 13.89
N SER A 305 -6.32 -5.57 15.15
CA SER A 305 -5.93 -6.33 16.33
C SER A 305 -6.91 -6.09 17.48
N GLU A 306 -7.05 -7.08 18.36
CA GLU A 306 -7.83 -6.93 19.60
C GLU A 306 -7.15 -6.01 20.62
N TYR A 307 -5.82 -5.86 20.54
CA TYR A 307 -5.01 -5.19 21.55
C TYR A 307 -4.77 -3.69 21.29
N GLY A 308 -5.41 -3.12 20.28
CA GLY A 308 -5.33 -1.69 19.97
C GLY A 308 -3.90 -1.25 19.64
N ILE A 309 -3.28 -0.45 20.51
CA ILE A 309 -1.95 0.14 20.31
C ILE A 309 -0.78 -0.80 20.66
N LYS A 310 -1.04 -1.92 21.36
CA LYS A 310 0.02 -2.83 21.82
C LYS A 310 0.68 -3.51 20.61
N TYR A 311 1.97 -3.22 20.38
CA TYR A 311 2.72 -3.64 19.19
C TYR A 311 2.12 -3.14 17.85
N ASN A 312 1.35 -2.05 17.87
CA ASN A 312 0.66 -1.54 16.70
C ASN A 312 0.83 -0.02 16.60
N LEU A 313 1.95 0.37 15.98
CA LEU A 313 2.28 1.77 15.77
C LEU A 313 1.30 2.43 14.80
N THR A 314 0.77 1.68 13.84
CA THR A 314 -0.24 2.17 12.90
C THR A 314 -1.54 2.58 13.58
N THR A 315 -2.06 1.78 14.52
CA THR A 315 -3.25 2.16 15.31
C THR A 315 -2.96 3.43 16.11
N THR A 316 -1.79 3.52 16.73
CA THR A 316 -1.36 4.71 17.47
C THR A 316 -1.33 5.95 16.57
N PHE A 317 -0.77 5.83 15.36
CA PHE A 317 -0.75 6.91 14.38
C PHE A 317 -2.17 7.36 14.00
N ILE A 318 -3.06 6.42 13.67
CA ILE A 318 -4.45 6.73 13.31
C ILE A 318 -5.17 7.42 14.47
N ASP A 319 -4.92 7.01 15.72
CA ASP A 319 -5.50 7.62 16.91
C ASP A 319 -5.04 9.06 17.14
N VAL A 320 -3.74 9.33 16.94
CA VAL A 320 -3.21 10.71 16.97
C VAL A 320 -3.84 11.54 15.86
N MET A 321 -3.96 10.99 14.65
CA MET A 321 -4.63 11.70 13.54
C MET A 321 -6.11 11.93 13.83
N ALA A 322 -6.79 11.03 14.54
CA ALA A 322 -8.17 11.23 14.95
C ALA A 322 -8.31 12.33 16.02
N TRP A 323 -7.37 12.36 16.98
CA TRP A 323 -7.27 13.43 17.96
C TRP A 323 -7.05 14.81 17.30
N LEU A 324 -6.21 14.87 16.27
CA LEU A 324 -6.01 16.06 15.41
C LEU A 324 -7.19 16.35 14.46
N ARG A 325 -8.27 15.56 14.53
CA ARG A 325 -9.44 15.65 13.63
C ARG A 325 -9.07 15.49 12.16
N LEU A 326 -8.03 14.75 11.83
CA LEU A 326 -7.68 14.37 10.46
C LEU A 326 -8.22 13.00 10.07
N ALA A 327 -8.40 12.10 11.05
CA ALA A 327 -9.11 10.83 10.90
C ALA A 327 -10.43 10.84 11.69
N TYR A 328 -11.42 10.04 11.27
CA TYR A 328 -12.71 9.86 11.95
C TYR A 328 -13.38 8.55 11.52
N ASP A 329 -14.51 8.20 12.12
CA ASP A 329 -15.29 7.00 11.77
C ASP A 329 -14.47 5.69 11.86
N ARG A 330 -13.58 5.60 12.87
CA ARG A 330 -12.76 4.42 13.16
C ARG A 330 -13.67 3.27 13.59
N LYS A 331 -13.74 2.20 12.80
CA LYS A 331 -14.60 1.04 13.05
C LYS A 331 -13.88 0.03 13.94
N THR A 332 -14.52 -0.40 15.02
CA THR A 332 -14.00 -1.44 15.93
C THR A 332 -15.01 -2.55 16.13
N VAL A 333 -14.53 -3.79 16.21
CA VAL A 333 -15.36 -4.95 16.55
C VAL A 333 -15.72 -4.88 18.04
N SER A 334 -16.97 -5.22 18.37
CA SER A 334 -17.39 -5.26 19.78
C SER A 334 -16.77 -6.45 20.52
N LYS A 335 -16.44 -6.26 21.81
CA LYS A 335 -15.87 -7.32 22.65
C LYS A 335 -16.73 -8.59 22.67
N GLY A 336 -18.06 -8.44 22.67
CA GLY A 336 -19.00 -9.57 22.62
C GLY A 336 -18.88 -10.38 21.31
N MET A 337 -18.72 -9.70 20.18
CA MET A 337 -18.53 -10.36 18.88
C MET A 337 -17.17 -11.07 18.79
N ILE A 338 -16.11 -10.47 19.35
CA ILE A 338 -14.79 -11.11 19.44
C ILE A 338 -14.89 -12.39 20.30
N ALA A 339 -15.47 -12.30 21.49
CA ALA A 339 -15.64 -13.44 22.38
C ALA A 339 -16.48 -14.57 21.75
N ALA A 340 -17.61 -14.23 21.13
CA ALA A 340 -18.46 -15.19 20.43
C ALA A 340 -17.71 -15.89 19.28
N ARG A 341 -16.87 -15.15 18.54
CA ARG A 341 -16.06 -15.72 17.46
C ARG A 341 -14.98 -16.67 17.97
N LYS A 342 -14.27 -16.28 19.03
CA LYS A 342 -13.28 -17.15 19.71
C LYS A 342 -13.92 -18.44 20.21
N LEU A 343 -15.11 -18.38 20.83
CA LEU A 343 -15.84 -19.56 21.28
C LEU A 343 -16.25 -20.49 20.12
N ARG A 344 -16.70 -19.90 19.00
CA ARG A 344 -17.19 -20.66 17.84
C ARG A 344 -16.07 -21.32 17.04
N THR A 345 -15.01 -20.57 16.73
CA THR A 345 -13.98 -20.99 15.77
C THR A 345 -12.54 -20.79 16.25
N GLY A 346 -12.33 -20.20 17.41
CA GLY A 346 -10.98 -19.98 17.95
C GLY A 346 -10.29 -21.28 18.36
N GLU A 347 -8.99 -21.19 18.58
CA GLU A 347 -8.17 -22.30 19.10
C GLU A 347 -8.57 -22.67 20.54
N ASN A 348 -8.37 -23.95 20.91
CA ASN A 348 -8.85 -24.49 22.19
C ASN A 348 -8.34 -23.69 23.42
N SER A 349 -7.10 -23.20 23.38
CA SER A 349 -6.52 -22.36 24.43
C SER A 349 -7.27 -21.04 24.61
N ALA A 350 -7.68 -20.39 23.51
CA ALA A 350 -8.46 -19.16 23.55
C ALA A 350 -9.89 -19.40 24.06
N ARG A 351 -10.50 -20.55 23.72
CA ARG A 351 -11.82 -20.95 24.23
C ARG A 351 -11.79 -21.21 25.73
N ALA A 352 -10.80 -21.98 26.19
CA ALA A 352 -10.64 -22.32 27.60
C ALA A 352 -10.53 -21.05 28.46
N HIS A 353 -9.73 -20.06 28.02
CA HIS A 353 -9.57 -18.78 28.73
C HIS A 353 -10.89 -17.99 28.86
N LEU A 354 -11.82 -18.08 27.90
CA LEU A 354 -13.12 -17.39 27.99
C LEU A 354 -14.09 -18.11 28.93
N VAL A 355 -14.09 -19.45 28.89
CA VAL A 355 -14.93 -20.28 29.78
C VAL A 355 -14.49 -20.11 31.24
N THR A 356 -13.19 -20.07 31.52
CA THR A 356 -12.67 -19.87 32.88
C THR A 356 -12.97 -18.48 33.43
N ASN A 357 -13.15 -17.48 32.57
CA ASN A 357 -13.43 -16.08 32.97
C ASN A 357 -14.92 -15.71 32.91
N GLY A 358 -15.83 -16.71 32.83
CA GLY A 358 -17.27 -16.48 32.94
C GLY A 358 -17.94 -15.83 31.73
N VAL A 359 -17.26 -15.73 30.59
CA VAL A 359 -17.85 -15.22 29.33
C VAL A 359 -18.45 -16.40 28.56
N GLY A 360 -19.49 -17.01 29.13
CA GLY A 360 -20.29 -18.04 28.47
C GLY A 360 -21.42 -17.43 27.63
N PRO A 361 -21.95 -18.12 26.61
CA PRO A 361 -23.16 -17.67 25.92
C PRO A 361 -24.28 -17.54 26.95
N SER A 362 -25.00 -16.41 26.98
CA SER A 362 -26.20 -16.34 27.82
C SER A 362 -27.12 -17.45 27.38
N ALA A 363 -27.42 -18.38 28.29
CA ALA A 363 -28.49 -19.33 28.08
C ALA A 363 -29.74 -18.49 27.78
N LYS A 364 -30.34 -18.71 26.62
CA LYS A 364 -31.68 -18.20 26.35
C LYS A 364 -32.58 -18.82 27.42
N GLU A 365 -33.26 -17.96 28.17
CA GLU A 365 -34.42 -18.34 28.98
C GLU A 365 -35.49 -18.94 28.06
N ASP A 366 -36.24 -19.88 28.64
CA ASP A 366 -37.11 -20.90 28.02
C ASP A 366 -38.19 -20.40 27.05
#